data_AF-A0A0W0THR9-F1
#
_entry.id   AF-A0A0W0THR9-F1
#
_cell.length_a   1.000
_cell.length_b   1.000
_cell.length_c   1.000
_cell.angle_alpha   90.00
_cell.angle_beta   90.00
_cell.angle_gamma   90.00
#
_symmetry.space_group_name_H-M   'P 1'
#
loop_
_entity.id
_entity.type
_entity.pdbx_description
1 polymer ?
#
loop_
_entity_poly.entity_id
_entity_poly.type
_entity_poly.pdbx_seq_one_letter_code
_entity_poly.pdbx_strand_id
1 'polypeptide(L)'
;MPKTKIGLKKQAFFDRTANDVEVSFKDYEFNLNQLKTEFSSLFQLFLSNKERLTSKSELVTYLAAVCNLMIEYHKLDYVGGDLKDLLKKKEQLDDFIGNNFTKAEQASIAKLSTFVVSGAVSNLKDYASAFVSSAKLREHISTLNSTRTHWNYSRALASSAILYLQSIGFPEFIKSLNAKLGNTYTPDEFVSLLDQSRETLRALSVGIYGLRLAINLVTMTKHIIVAGVSEDLSAEKVAVQEIQKRGFTMLNDAVWGTVNLLTNYNDYFKISTATASQITVAFLAFDIALFVARWSYEAYQYQNRILELNEQAKSATPFEQEVIQRQIDILNDEWEAQCAYYLFNIAAATILIVGFTASLTFTGPAAVAGLALFSMLGNAMYNSADEYKKYQQASIAVQRESGNDVSGDDLQHHQKLIKELNEDASQAYTNFWKTLAFNTGGTAFIITAAVISWPVALGLTLGYGAYRLNNNYQSQLGGSDKKQEEPRDIYRLFTPQGSQGTVPSTNDNPPVVVPATKPI
;
A
#
# COMPACT_ATOMS: atom_id res chain seq x y z
N MET A 1 22.69 -10.41 16.97
CA MET A 1 23.10 -10.15 15.57
C MET A 1 24.21 -9.11 15.60
N PRO A 2 25.20 -9.14 14.69
CA PRO A 2 26.15 -8.03 14.56
C PRO A 2 25.39 -6.74 14.25
N LYS A 3 25.79 -5.62 14.85
CA LYS A 3 25.21 -4.30 14.60
C LYS A 3 25.49 -3.93 13.14
N THR A 4 24.46 -3.51 12.38
CA THR A 4 24.67 -3.12 10.98
C THR A 4 25.48 -1.82 10.91
N LYS A 5 26.15 -1.54 9.79
CA LYS A 5 26.92 -0.28 9.62
C LYS A 5 26.05 0.98 9.79
N ILE A 6 24.78 0.92 9.42
CA ILE A 6 23.81 2.02 9.62
C ILE A 6 23.53 2.20 11.12
N GLY A 7 23.28 1.11 11.84
CA GLY A 7 23.07 1.13 13.29
C GLY A 7 24.32 1.55 14.08
N LEU A 8 25.51 1.10 13.69
CA LEU A 8 26.78 1.54 14.27
C LEU A 8 27.02 3.03 14.06
N LYS A 9 26.69 3.53 12.87
CA LYS A 9 26.77 4.97 12.58
C LYS A 9 25.83 5.81 13.39
N LYS A 10 24.61 5.32 13.62
CA LYS A 10 23.63 5.98 14.49
C LYS A 10 24.19 6.14 15.90
N GLN A 11 24.67 5.05 16.48
CA GLN A 11 25.25 5.09 17.82
C GLN A 11 26.48 6.00 17.89
N ALA A 12 27.41 5.86 16.95
CA ALA A 12 28.57 6.74 16.88
C ALA A 12 28.22 8.22 16.72
N PHE A 13 27.10 8.52 16.05
CA PHE A 13 26.56 9.87 15.89
C PHE A 13 26.02 10.42 17.22
N PHE A 14 25.19 9.66 17.95
CA PHE A 14 24.62 10.09 19.24
C PHE A 14 25.64 10.09 20.38
N ASP A 15 26.60 9.16 20.38
CA ASP A 15 27.67 9.07 21.38
C ASP A 15 28.79 10.11 21.17
N ARG A 16 28.73 10.89 20.07
CA ARG A 16 29.74 11.89 19.67
C ARG A 16 31.18 11.34 19.57
N THR A 17 31.32 10.04 19.35
CA THR A 17 32.61 9.39 19.11
C THR A 17 33.08 9.67 17.68
N ALA A 18 34.39 9.83 17.46
CA ALA A 18 34.96 10.04 16.12
C ALA A 18 34.52 8.90 15.18
N ASN A 19 33.81 9.26 14.12
CA ASN A 19 33.06 8.31 13.29
C ASN A 19 33.85 7.98 12.02
N ASP A 20 34.84 7.08 12.13
CA ASP A 20 35.60 6.52 11.00
C ASP A 20 34.83 5.40 10.26
N VAL A 21 33.55 5.18 10.59
CA VAL A 21 32.74 4.17 9.91
C VAL A 21 32.43 4.66 8.49
N GLU A 22 33.11 4.13 7.48
CA GLU A 22 32.77 4.37 6.09
C GLU A 22 31.58 3.47 5.69
N VAL A 23 30.57 4.06 5.01
CA VAL A 23 29.48 3.26 4.43
C VAL A 23 29.75 3.15 2.94
N SER A 24 30.00 1.93 2.49
CA SER A 24 30.01 1.61 1.07
C SER A 24 28.72 0.89 0.71
N PHE A 25 28.09 1.27 -0.40
CA PHE A 25 26.94 0.53 -0.93
C PHE A 25 27.33 -0.89 -1.41
N LYS A 26 28.64 -1.16 -1.58
CA LYS A 26 29.20 -2.49 -1.85
C LYS A 26 29.36 -3.36 -0.61
N ASP A 27 29.34 -2.81 0.61
CA ASP A 27 29.53 -3.56 1.85
C ASP A 27 28.43 -4.60 2.09
N TYR A 28 28.78 -5.88 2.28
CA TYR A 28 27.80 -6.96 2.50
C TYR A 28 26.69 -6.62 3.51
N GLU A 29 27.02 -5.84 4.54
CA GLU A 29 26.12 -5.42 5.62
C GLU A 29 25.18 -4.25 5.25
N PHE A 30 25.37 -3.59 4.10
CA PHE A 30 24.49 -2.50 3.64
C PHE A 30 23.12 -3.04 3.23
N ASN A 31 22.07 -2.52 3.86
CA ASN A 31 20.69 -2.88 3.59
C ASN A 31 19.85 -1.62 3.28
N LEU A 32 19.36 -1.53 2.04
CA LEU A 32 18.54 -0.40 1.58
C LEU A 32 17.19 -0.31 2.30
N ASN A 33 16.54 -1.45 2.60
CA ASN A 33 15.26 -1.44 3.31
C ASN A 33 15.45 -0.89 4.73
N GLN A 34 16.55 -1.26 5.38
CA GLN A 34 16.90 -0.69 6.68
C GLN A 34 17.09 0.83 6.59
N LEU A 35 17.84 1.32 5.59
CA LEU A 35 18.06 2.76 5.40
C LEU A 35 16.74 3.49 5.13
N LYS A 36 15.84 2.91 4.32
CA LYS A 36 14.50 3.42 4.04
C LYS A 36 13.66 3.55 5.31
N THR A 37 13.65 2.50 6.15
CA THR A 37 12.91 2.50 7.41
C THR A 37 13.49 3.48 8.44
N GLU A 38 14.82 3.60 8.52
CA GLU A 38 15.47 4.62 9.36
C GLU A 38 15.04 6.02 8.91
N PHE A 39 15.16 6.31 7.61
CA PHE A 39 14.75 7.60 7.05
C PHE A 39 13.26 7.89 7.27
N SER A 40 12.36 6.97 6.94
CA SER A 40 10.92 7.19 7.04
C SER A 40 10.49 7.47 8.48
N SER A 41 10.97 6.66 9.43
CA SER A 41 10.65 6.83 10.85
C SER A 41 11.21 8.13 11.42
N LEU A 42 12.47 8.49 11.12
CA LEU A 42 13.05 9.77 11.57
C LEU A 42 12.34 10.97 10.96
N PHE A 43 11.95 10.90 9.68
CA PHE A 43 11.23 11.97 9.02
C PHE A 43 9.82 12.16 9.61
N GLN A 44 9.17 11.06 10.01
CA GLN A 44 7.89 11.09 10.70
C GLN A 44 8.00 11.69 12.11
N LEU A 45 9.07 11.36 12.85
CA LEU A 45 9.37 11.99 14.14
C LEU A 45 9.66 13.49 13.98
N PHE A 46 10.41 13.86 12.94
CA PHE A 46 10.64 15.26 12.59
C PHE A 46 9.32 16.00 12.36
N LEU A 47 8.42 15.43 11.57
CA LEU A 47 7.13 16.04 11.25
C LEU A 47 6.24 16.18 12.49
N SER A 48 6.21 15.16 13.35
CA SER A 48 5.45 15.18 14.60
C SER A 48 5.98 16.24 15.57
N ASN A 49 7.30 16.41 15.66
CA ASN A 49 7.91 17.22 16.72
C ASN A 49 8.40 18.61 16.26
N LYS A 50 8.01 19.10 15.07
CA LYS A 50 8.53 20.36 14.48
C LYS A 50 8.60 21.53 15.45
N GLU A 51 7.55 21.77 16.21
CA GLU A 51 7.44 22.90 17.15
C GLU A 51 8.28 22.72 18.42
N ARG A 52 8.65 21.47 18.74
CA ARG A 52 9.41 21.10 19.93
C ARG A 52 10.90 20.93 19.65
N LEU A 53 11.31 20.84 18.38
CA LEU A 53 12.70 20.68 17.97
C LEU A 53 13.44 22.01 18.08
N THR A 54 14.43 22.08 18.97
CA THR A 54 15.28 23.27 19.17
C THR A 54 16.64 23.16 18.47
N SER A 55 17.40 24.25 18.49
CA SER A 55 18.65 24.43 17.71
C SER A 55 19.78 23.44 18.02
N LYS A 56 19.63 22.60 19.05
CA LYS A 56 20.56 21.52 19.44
C LYS A 56 20.08 20.12 19.07
N SER A 57 19.07 20.00 18.21
CA SER A 57 18.46 18.71 17.88
C SER A 57 19.42 17.81 17.10
N GLU A 58 20.04 16.87 17.80
CA GLU A 58 20.84 15.78 17.22
C GLU A 58 20.01 14.97 16.22
N LEU A 59 18.69 14.87 16.44
CA LEU A 59 17.73 14.24 15.52
C LEU A 59 17.71 14.92 14.14
N VAL A 60 17.64 16.26 14.08
CA VAL A 60 17.57 17.00 12.81
C VAL A 60 18.86 16.81 12.02
N THR A 61 20.00 16.82 12.71
CA THR A 61 21.31 16.63 12.08
C THR A 61 21.47 15.20 11.56
N TYR A 62 21.07 14.20 12.35
CA TYR A 62 21.11 12.80 11.93
C TYR A 62 20.15 12.53 10.75
N LEU A 63 18.93 13.08 10.80
CA LEU A 63 17.96 12.99 9.71
C LEU A 63 18.52 13.60 8.42
N ALA A 64 19.17 14.77 8.49
CA ALA A 64 19.81 15.39 7.34
C ALA A 64 20.91 14.48 6.75
N ALA A 65 21.72 13.85 7.60
CA ALA A 65 22.74 12.89 7.18
C ALA A 65 22.10 11.68 6.46
N VAL A 66 21.10 11.04 7.08
CA VAL A 66 20.40 9.87 6.51
C VAL A 66 19.70 10.24 5.19
N CYS A 67 19.11 11.42 5.10
CA CYS A 67 18.50 11.96 3.87
C CYS A 67 19.54 12.10 2.75
N ASN A 68 20.71 12.67 3.05
CA ASN A 68 21.80 12.79 2.09
C ASN A 68 22.28 11.41 1.62
N LEU A 69 22.45 10.44 2.52
CA LEU A 69 22.85 9.07 2.16
C LEU A 69 21.82 8.38 1.24
N MET A 70 20.53 8.57 1.54
CA MET A 70 19.42 8.09 0.70
C MET A 70 19.45 8.73 -0.70
N ILE A 71 19.72 10.02 -0.79
CA ILE A 71 19.86 10.74 -2.06
C ILE A 71 21.07 10.23 -2.85
N GLU A 72 22.23 10.07 -2.22
CA GLU A 72 23.42 9.50 -2.88
C GLU A 72 23.16 8.10 -3.41
N TYR A 73 22.50 7.25 -2.62
CA TYR A 73 22.10 5.93 -3.09
C TYR A 73 21.18 6.00 -4.32
N HIS A 74 20.10 6.81 -4.27
CA HIS A 74 19.13 6.86 -5.38
C HIS A 74 19.64 7.64 -6.61
N LYS A 75 20.69 8.45 -6.47
CA LYS A 75 21.45 8.97 -7.63
C LYS A 75 22.14 7.82 -8.39
N LEU A 76 22.67 6.84 -7.67
CA LEU A 76 23.35 5.67 -8.24
C LEU A 76 22.37 4.56 -8.66
N ASP A 77 21.22 4.43 -7.99
CA ASP A 77 20.23 3.36 -8.21
C ASP A 77 19.12 3.77 -9.21
N TYR A 78 19.23 4.97 -9.80
CA TYR A 78 18.44 5.44 -10.96
C TYR A 78 16.90 5.36 -10.83
N VAL A 79 16.34 5.36 -9.62
CA VAL A 79 14.88 5.46 -9.42
C VAL A 79 14.45 6.91 -9.34
N GLY A 80 14.23 7.55 -10.51
CA GLY A 80 13.92 8.99 -10.60
C GLY A 80 12.67 9.47 -9.83
N GLY A 81 11.70 8.59 -9.59
CA GLY A 81 10.52 8.89 -8.75
C GLY A 81 10.88 9.04 -7.28
N ASP A 82 11.57 8.03 -6.73
CA ASP A 82 12.01 8.01 -5.33
C ASP A 82 12.99 9.17 -5.05
N LEU A 83 13.89 9.46 -5.99
CA LEU A 83 14.81 10.59 -5.89
C LEU A 83 14.05 11.94 -5.84
N LYS A 84 13.02 12.12 -6.66
CA LYS A 84 12.22 13.35 -6.65
C LYS A 84 11.50 13.57 -5.31
N ASP A 85 10.94 12.50 -4.74
CA ASP A 85 10.30 12.56 -3.42
C ASP A 85 11.31 12.91 -2.32
N LEU A 86 12.47 12.26 -2.33
CA LEU A 86 13.57 12.55 -1.39
C LEU A 86 14.06 13.99 -1.49
N LEU A 87 14.21 14.53 -2.71
CA LEU A 87 14.61 15.93 -2.90
C LEU A 87 13.57 16.92 -2.36
N LYS A 88 12.28 16.62 -2.52
CA LYS A 88 11.20 17.43 -1.93
C LYS A 88 11.22 17.38 -0.40
N LYS A 89 11.45 16.20 0.19
CA LYS A 89 11.59 16.04 1.64
C LYS A 89 12.83 16.76 2.17
N LYS A 90 13.92 16.75 1.39
CA LYS A 90 15.13 17.52 1.69
C LYS A 90 14.85 19.02 1.69
N GLU A 91 14.14 19.53 0.68
CA GLU A 91 13.75 20.95 0.62
C GLU A 91 12.96 21.36 1.88
N GLN A 92 11.98 20.55 2.30
CA GLN A 92 11.24 20.79 3.55
C GLN A 92 12.13 20.81 4.80
N LEU A 93 13.15 19.95 4.85
CA LEU A 93 14.11 19.91 5.95
C LEU A 93 15.05 21.12 5.93
N ASP A 94 15.55 21.48 4.75
CA ASP A 94 16.44 22.63 4.54
C ASP A 94 15.70 23.95 4.89
N ASP A 95 14.43 24.08 4.51
CA ASP A 95 13.57 25.21 4.88
C ASP A 95 13.38 25.30 6.40
N PHE A 96 13.14 24.18 7.06
CA PHE A 96 13.04 24.15 8.52
C PHE A 96 14.35 24.57 9.19
N ILE A 97 15.48 24.06 8.70
CA ILE A 97 16.81 24.41 9.21
C ILE A 97 17.11 25.90 8.99
N GLY A 98 16.81 26.43 7.80
CA GLY A 98 17.05 27.82 7.45
C GLY A 98 16.27 28.82 8.32
N ASN A 99 15.03 28.46 8.70
CA ASN A 99 14.14 29.32 9.47
C ASN A 99 14.35 29.23 11.00
N ASN A 100 14.88 28.12 11.51
CA ASN A 100 14.92 27.86 12.96
C ASN A 100 16.32 27.81 13.57
N PHE A 101 17.39 27.85 12.76
CA PHE A 101 18.77 27.71 13.23
C PHE A 101 19.64 28.89 12.79
N THR A 102 20.64 29.23 13.61
CA THR A 102 21.62 30.28 13.29
C THR A 102 22.57 29.83 12.18
N LYS A 103 23.23 30.77 11.49
CA LYS A 103 24.22 30.45 10.44
C LYS A 103 25.36 29.54 10.92
N ALA A 104 25.78 29.67 12.18
CA ALA A 104 26.82 28.83 12.76
C ALA A 104 26.34 27.38 12.98
N GLU A 105 25.11 27.21 13.46
CA GLU A 105 24.47 25.89 13.61
C GLU A 105 24.20 25.24 12.25
N GLN A 106 23.73 26.02 11.26
CA GLN A 106 23.57 25.55 9.88
C GLN A 106 24.89 25.01 9.29
N ALA A 107 26.01 25.72 9.49
CA ALA A 107 27.32 25.27 9.04
C ALA A 107 27.78 23.98 9.76
N SER A 108 27.44 23.83 11.04
CA SER A 108 27.71 22.61 11.81
C SER A 108 26.88 21.43 11.28
N ILE A 109 25.59 21.64 11.04
CA ILE A 109 24.68 20.64 10.45
C ILE A 109 25.18 20.23 9.06
N ALA A 110 25.56 21.18 8.21
CA ALA A 110 26.09 20.89 6.88
C ALA A 110 27.36 20.01 6.94
N LYS A 111 28.25 20.29 7.90
CA LYS A 111 29.48 19.51 8.11
C LYS A 111 29.20 18.10 8.66
N LEU A 112 28.25 17.95 9.58
CA LEU A 112 27.91 16.66 10.19
C LEU A 112 26.97 15.80 9.33
N SER A 113 26.22 16.43 8.43
CA SER A 113 25.32 15.75 7.48
C SER A 113 26.03 15.26 6.22
N THR A 114 27.33 15.54 6.07
CA THR A 114 28.12 15.01 4.96
C THR A 114 28.55 13.59 5.31
N PHE A 115 27.84 12.60 4.77
CA PHE A 115 28.40 11.26 4.71
C PHE A 115 29.51 11.24 3.65
N VAL A 116 30.72 10.83 4.04
CA VAL A 116 31.75 10.47 3.08
C VAL A 116 31.28 9.18 2.42
N VAL A 117 30.78 9.31 1.19
CA VAL A 117 30.56 8.21 0.26
C VAL A 117 31.71 8.31 -0.74
N SER A 118 32.55 7.28 -0.82
CA SER A 118 33.56 7.18 -1.88
C SER A 118 32.85 7.23 -3.24
N GLY A 119 33.23 8.15 -4.13
CA GLY A 119 32.64 8.29 -5.47
C GLY A 119 31.63 9.44 -5.58
N ALA A 120 32.12 10.65 -5.91
CA ALA A 120 31.27 11.82 -6.12
C ALA A 120 30.64 11.79 -7.52
N VAL A 121 29.31 11.72 -7.61
CA VAL A 121 28.60 11.86 -8.90
C VAL A 121 28.06 13.27 -9.07
N SER A 122 28.77 14.06 -9.89
CA SER A 122 28.37 15.40 -10.31
C SER A 122 27.40 15.35 -11.50
N ASN A 123 26.09 15.52 -11.23
CA ASN A 123 25.12 16.32 -12.02
C ASN A 123 23.68 15.86 -11.75
N LEU A 124 22.91 16.69 -11.04
CA LEU A 124 21.58 16.38 -10.52
C LEU A 124 20.42 16.60 -11.52
N LYS A 125 20.61 17.41 -12.57
CA LYS A 125 19.49 17.93 -13.39
C LYS A 125 19.12 17.09 -14.61
N ASP A 126 20.02 16.25 -15.12
CA ASP A 126 19.81 15.53 -16.38
C ASP A 126 19.11 14.17 -16.23
N TYR A 127 19.01 13.64 -15.01
CA TYR A 127 18.51 12.28 -14.77
C TYR A 127 17.00 12.18 -14.51
N ALA A 128 16.34 13.27 -14.10
CA ALA A 128 14.95 13.24 -13.64
C ALA A 128 13.90 13.13 -14.78
N SER A 129 14.24 13.47 -16.02
CA SER A 129 13.27 13.59 -17.13
C SER A 129 13.02 12.28 -17.90
N ALA A 130 13.92 11.30 -17.85
CA ALA A 130 13.84 10.10 -18.70
C ALA A 130 13.02 8.93 -18.10
N PHE A 131 12.63 8.97 -16.82
CA PHE A 131 12.18 7.77 -16.08
C PHE A 131 10.76 7.83 -15.51
N VAL A 132 10.11 8.98 -15.60
CA VAL A 132 8.73 9.17 -15.12
C VAL A 132 7.72 8.36 -15.95
N SER A 133 8.10 7.85 -17.12
CA SER A 133 7.22 7.12 -18.05
C SER A 133 6.91 5.68 -17.63
N SER A 134 7.87 4.90 -17.13
CA SER A 134 7.69 3.46 -16.88
C SER A 134 6.87 3.16 -15.62
N ALA A 135 7.11 3.89 -14.53
CA ALA A 135 6.35 3.76 -13.30
C ALA A 135 4.87 4.15 -13.51
N LYS A 136 4.63 5.27 -14.20
CA LYS A 136 3.28 5.70 -14.59
C LYS A 136 2.62 4.70 -15.52
N LEU A 137 3.33 4.22 -16.55
CA LEU A 137 2.79 3.20 -17.46
C LEU A 137 2.37 1.94 -16.70
N ARG A 138 3.21 1.46 -15.78
CA ARG A 138 2.90 0.31 -14.91
C ARG A 138 1.68 0.56 -14.05
N GLU A 139 1.55 1.74 -13.46
CA GLU A 139 0.37 2.14 -12.69
C GLU A 139 -0.89 2.12 -13.55
N HIS A 140 -0.87 2.70 -14.76
CA HIS A 140 -2.00 2.68 -15.70
C HIS A 140 -2.38 1.24 -16.10
N ILE A 141 -1.39 0.39 -16.34
CA ILE A 141 -1.62 -1.03 -16.67
C ILE A 141 -2.22 -1.78 -15.48
N SER A 142 -1.76 -1.49 -14.26
CA SER A 142 -2.32 -2.09 -13.05
C SER A 142 -3.78 -1.67 -12.85
N THR A 143 -4.08 -0.38 -13.01
CA THR A 143 -5.45 0.16 -12.96
C THR A 143 -6.34 -0.45 -14.05
N LEU A 144 -5.79 -0.64 -15.25
CA LEU A 144 -6.49 -1.32 -16.35
C LEU A 144 -6.80 -2.78 -15.98
N ASN A 145 -5.88 -3.50 -15.34
CA ASN A 145 -6.14 -4.88 -14.88
C ASN A 145 -7.25 -4.94 -13.82
N SER A 146 -7.20 -4.06 -12.83
CA SER A 146 -8.22 -3.97 -11.78
C SER A 146 -9.58 -3.63 -12.38
N THR A 147 -9.63 -2.65 -13.31
CA THR A 147 -10.86 -2.26 -14.03
C THR A 147 -11.41 -3.40 -14.87
N ARG A 148 -10.56 -4.11 -15.61
CA ARG A 148 -10.93 -5.28 -16.41
C ARG A 148 -11.55 -6.37 -15.54
N THR A 149 -10.90 -6.68 -14.43
CA THR A 149 -11.34 -7.74 -13.51
C THR A 149 -12.66 -7.35 -12.85
N HIS A 150 -12.77 -6.10 -12.35
CA HIS A 150 -13.98 -5.51 -11.82
C HIS A 150 -15.16 -5.53 -12.80
N TRP A 151 -14.93 -5.12 -14.04
CA TRP A 151 -15.94 -5.17 -15.09
C TRP A 151 -16.39 -6.61 -15.37
N ASN A 152 -15.46 -7.56 -15.46
CA ASN A 152 -15.79 -8.96 -15.71
C ASN A 152 -16.70 -9.56 -14.63
N TYR A 153 -16.39 -9.32 -13.34
CA TYR A 153 -17.24 -9.77 -12.23
C TYR A 153 -18.57 -9.03 -12.16
N SER A 154 -18.57 -7.71 -12.38
CA SER A 154 -19.80 -6.89 -12.43
C SER A 154 -20.76 -7.39 -13.51
N ARG A 155 -20.23 -7.67 -14.69
CA ARG A 155 -20.98 -8.21 -15.82
C ARG A 155 -21.53 -9.59 -15.51
N ALA A 156 -20.72 -10.49 -14.93
CA ALA A 156 -21.16 -11.83 -14.54
C ALA A 156 -22.27 -11.81 -13.49
N LEU A 157 -22.16 -10.92 -12.49
CA LEU A 157 -23.21 -10.68 -11.51
C LEU A 157 -24.48 -10.15 -12.16
N ALA A 158 -24.37 -9.14 -13.04
CA ALA A 158 -25.51 -8.59 -13.76
C ALA A 158 -26.21 -9.66 -14.63
N SER A 159 -25.45 -10.44 -15.41
CA SER A 159 -26.00 -11.57 -16.19
C SER A 159 -26.75 -12.56 -15.31
N SER A 160 -26.17 -12.94 -14.17
CA SER A 160 -26.80 -13.89 -13.23
C SER A 160 -28.05 -13.31 -12.58
N ALA A 161 -28.04 -12.01 -12.25
CA ALA A 161 -29.20 -11.30 -11.71
C ALA A 161 -30.33 -11.20 -12.75
N ILE A 162 -30.02 -10.92 -14.02
CA ILE A 162 -31.00 -10.89 -15.12
C ILE A 162 -31.63 -12.26 -15.28
N LEU A 163 -30.86 -13.34 -15.32
CA LEU A 163 -31.36 -14.72 -15.42
C LEU A 163 -32.28 -15.08 -14.23
N TYR A 164 -31.89 -14.68 -13.01
CA TYR A 164 -32.74 -14.86 -11.84
C TYR A 164 -34.06 -14.08 -11.96
N LEU A 165 -34.00 -12.81 -12.35
CA LEU A 165 -35.20 -11.98 -12.58
C LEU A 165 -36.11 -12.60 -13.65
N GLN A 166 -35.53 -13.14 -14.73
CA GLN A 166 -36.27 -13.90 -15.74
C GLN A 166 -37.02 -15.09 -15.14
N SER A 167 -36.36 -15.86 -14.27
CA SER A 167 -36.94 -17.05 -13.64
C SER A 167 -38.14 -16.77 -12.72
N ILE A 168 -38.28 -15.54 -12.20
CA ILE A 168 -39.38 -15.13 -11.30
C ILE A 168 -40.49 -14.32 -12.02
N GLY A 169 -40.50 -14.28 -13.35
CA GLY A 169 -41.57 -13.64 -14.13
C GLY A 169 -41.41 -12.13 -14.39
N PHE A 170 -40.23 -11.57 -14.11
CA PHE A 170 -39.88 -10.18 -14.46
C PHE A 170 -39.99 -9.80 -15.97
N PRO A 171 -39.85 -10.72 -16.95
CA PRO A 171 -39.91 -10.36 -18.37
C PRO A 171 -41.23 -9.75 -18.81
N GLU A 172 -42.36 -10.17 -18.24
CA GLU A 172 -43.69 -9.61 -18.58
C GLU A 172 -43.85 -8.18 -18.05
N PHE A 173 -43.28 -7.89 -16.88
CA PHE A 173 -43.18 -6.53 -16.35
C PHE A 173 -42.32 -5.63 -17.25
N ILE A 174 -41.18 -6.15 -17.72
CA ILE A 174 -40.28 -5.42 -18.62
C ILE A 174 -40.89 -5.20 -20.01
N LYS A 175 -41.56 -6.19 -20.60
CA LYS A 175 -42.30 -6.01 -21.85
C LYS A 175 -43.35 -4.92 -21.74
N SER A 176 -44.08 -4.86 -20.63
CA SER A 176 -45.07 -3.80 -20.35
C SER A 176 -44.44 -2.40 -20.26
N LEU A 177 -43.29 -2.29 -19.59
CA LEU A 177 -42.53 -1.03 -19.48
C LEU A 177 -41.89 -0.62 -20.81
N ASN A 178 -41.26 -1.56 -21.53
CA ASN A 178 -40.62 -1.31 -22.82
C ASN A 178 -41.62 -0.88 -23.89
N ALA A 179 -42.83 -1.46 -23.88
CA ALA A 179 -43.93 -1.02 -24.75
C ALA A 179 -44.36 0.43 -24.46
N LYS A 180 -44.22 0.91 -23.21
CA LYS A 180 -44.51 2.30 -22.83
C LYS A 180 -43.34 3.25 -23.09
N LEU A 181 -42.10 2.77 -23.00
CA LEU A 181 -40.87 3.56 -23.14
C LEU A 181 -40.27 3.53 -24.56
N GLY A 182 -40.81 2.71 -25.46
CA GLY A 182 -40.33 2.57 -26.84
C GLY A 182 -38.97 1.86 -26.95
N ASN A 183 -38.60 1.05 -25.96
CA ASN A 183 -37.30 0.38 -25.90
C ASN A 183 -37.32 -0.93 -26.72
N THR A 184 -36.34 -1.13 -27.60
CA THR A 184 -36.42 -2.11 -28.70
C THR A 184 -35.73 -3.46 -28.47
N TYR A 185 -34.97 -3.64 -27.39
CA TYR A 185 -34.22 -4.88 -27.14
C TYR A 185 -34.81 -5.72 -25.99
N THR A 186 -34.72 -7.04 -26.15
CA THR A 186 -35.10 -8.04 -25.14
C THR A 186 -33.98 -8.25 -24.12
N PRO A 187 -34.28 -8.77 -22.91
CA PRO A 187 -33.24 -9.14 -21.94
C PRO A 187 -32.19 -10.12 -22.50
N ASP A 188 -32.59 -11.04 -23.38
CA ASP A 188 -31.68 -12.02 -23.99
C ASP A 188 -30.71 -11.38 -24.99
N GLU A 189 -31.20 -10.44 -25.81
CA GLU A 189 -30.35 -9.64 -26.70
C GLU A 189 -29.34 -8.79 -25.91
N PHE A 190 -29.75 -8.26 -24.75
CA PHE A 190 -28.85 -7.51 -23.88
C PHE A 190 -27.76 -8.40 -23.26
N VAL A 191 -28.11 -9.60 -22.78
CA VAL A 191 -27.11 -10.57 -22.29
C VAL A 191 -26.13 -10.96 -23.40
N SER A 192 -26.62 -11.16 -24.63
CA SER A 192 -25.77 -11.41 -25.79
C SER A 192 -24.80 -10.24 -26.08
N LEU A 193 -25.27 -8.99 -25.99
CA LEU A 193 -24.41 -7.80 -26.12
C LEU A 193 -23.34 -7.74 -25.03
N LEU A 194 -23.69 -8.05 -23.77
CA LEU A 194 -22.70 -8.14 -22.69
C LEU A 194 -21.66 -9.23 -22.98
N ASP A 195 -22.09 -10.37 -23.53
CA ASP A 195 -21.22 -11.50 -23.81
C ASP A 195 -20.21 -11.25 -24.94
N GLN A 196 -20.48 -10.31 -25.86
CA GLN A 196 -19.50 -9.88 -26.88
C GLN A 196 -18.23 -9.31 -26.25
N SER A 197 -18.30 -8.71 -25.05
CA SER A 197 -17.11 -8.19 -24.37
C SER A 197 -16.15 -9.29 -23.85
N ARG A 198 -16.59 -10.56 -23.79
CA ARG A 198 -15.80 -11.67 -23.22
C ARG A 198 -14.49 -11.89 -23.97
N GLU A 199 -14.50 -11.85 -25.31
CA GLU A 199 -13.29 -12.10 -26.10
C GLU A 199 -12.21 -11.05 -25.84
N THR A 200 -12.59 -9.77 -25.84
CA THR A 200 -11.66 -8.68 -25.51
C THR A 200 -11.12 -8.81 -24.09
N LEU A 201 -11.98 -9.14 -23.11
CA LEU A 201 -11.55 -9.31 -21.71
C LEU A 201 -10.60 -10.50 -21.53
N ARG A 202 -10.80 -11.58 -22.30
CA ARG A 202 -9.90 -12.74 -22.33
C ARG A 202 -8.54 -12.37 -22.92
N ALA A 203 -8.50 -11.68 -24.05
CA ALA A 203 -7.25 -11.23 -24.65
C ALA A 203 -6.49 -10.25 -23.72
N LEU A 204 -7.21 -9.28 -23.13
CA LEU A 204 -6.64 -8.35 -22.17
C LEU A 204 -6.11 -9.04 -20.91
N SER A 205 -6.73 -10.14 -20.47
CA SER A 205 -6.25 -10.91 -19.31
C SER A 205 -4.80 -11.35 -19.49
N VAL A 206 -4.47 -11.93 -20.64
CA VAL A 206 -3.12 -12.43 -20.94
C VAL A 206 -2.19 -11.25 -21.24
N GLY A 207 -2.65 -10.33 -22.10
CA GLY A 207 -1.84 -9.20 -22.55
C GLY A 207 -1.39 -8.28 -21.42
N ILE A 208 -2.27 -7.97 -20.45
CA ILE A 208 -1.95 -7.09 -19.33
C ILE A 208 -0.94 -7.74 -18.38
N TYR A 209 -1.14 -9.01 -17.99
CA TYR A 209 -0.17 -9.72 -17.14
C TYR A 209 1.18 -9.86 -17.83
N GLY A 210 1.20 -10.24 -19.12
CA GLY A 210 2.43 -10.34 -19.91
C GLY A 210 3.17 -9.01 -20.03
N LEU A 211 2.46 -7.91 -20.30
CA LEU A 211 3.05 -6.58 -20.37
C LEU A 211 3.60 -6.10 -19.03
N ARG A 212 2.88 -6.34 -17.92
CA ARG A 212 3.32 -5.97 -16.57
C ARG A 212 4.57 -6.77 -16.16
N LEU A 213 4.62 -8.06 -16.48
CA LEU A 213 5.80 -8.90 -16.31
C LEU A 213 6.99 -8.35 -17.12
N ALA A 214 6.79 -8.05 -18.40
CA ALA A 214 7.83 -7.52 -19.27
C ALA A 214 8.39 -6.18 -18.78
N ILE A 215 7.53 -5.25 -18.35
CA ILE A 215 7.96 -3.95 -17.79
C ILE A 215 8.81 -4.15 -16.53
N ASN A 216 8.38 -5.02 -15.61
CA ASN A 216 9.14 -5.29 -14.40
C ASN A 216 10.47 -5.99 -14.70
N LEU A 217 10.49 -6.96 -15.63
CA LEU A 217 11.73 -7.64 -16.07
C LEU A 217 12.70 -6.65 -16.71
N VAL A 218 12.25 -5.83 -17.65
CA VAL A 218 13.10 -4.82 -18.31
C VAL A 218 13.64 -3.81 -17.30
N THR A 219 12.81 -3.38 -16.34
CA THR A 219 13.24 -2.45 -15.29
C THR A 219 14.30 -3.08 -14.38
N MET A 220 14.07 -4.31 -13.92
CA MET A 220 15.01 -5.06 -13.08
C MET A 220 16.33 -5.28 -13.80
N THR A 221 16.30 -5.82 -15.02
CA THR A 221 17.51 -6.07 -15.84
C THR A 221 18.29 -4.78 -16.08
N LYS A 222 17.59 -3.68 -16.36
CA LYS A 222 18.23 -2.37 -16.50
C LYS A 222 18.98 -1.96 -15.23
N HIS A 223 18.34 -2.05 -14.06
CA HIS A 223 18.98 -1.67 -12.79
C HIS A 223 20.21 -2.55 -12.50
N ILE A 224 20.12 -3.86 -12.77
CA ILE A 224 21.24 -4.80 -12.58
C ILE A 224 22.41 -4.47 -13.52
N ILE A 225 22.15 -4.22 -14.81
CA ILE A 225 23.20 -3.85 -15.78
C ILE A 225 23.90 -2.57 -15.36
N VAL A 226 23.13 -1.56 -14.96
CA VAL A 226 23.68 -0.27 -14.54
C VAL A 226 24.53 -0.43 -13.27
N ALA A 227 24.06 -1.20 -12.29
CA ALA A 227 24.84 -1.54 -11.11
C ALA A 227 26.10 -2.35 -11.42
N GLY A 228 26.08 -3.16 -12.49
CA GLY A 228 27.26 -3.92 -12.95
C GLY A 228 28.33 -3.08 -13.64
N VAL A 229 27.97 -1.90 -14.17
CA VAL A 229 28.91 -0.94 -14.77
C VAL A 229 29.38 0.11 -13.76
N SER A 230 28.67 0.27 -12.63
CA SER A 230 29.03 1.23 -11.58
C SER A 230 30.21 0.75 -10.73
N GLU A 231 31.13 1.68 -10.42
CA GLU A 231 32.21 1.44 -9.45
C GLU A 231 31.74 1.54 -7.99
N ASP A 232 30.49 1.97 -7.74
CA ASP A 232 29.99 2.27 -6.38
C ASP A 232 28.86 1.32 -5.93
N LEU A 233 28.25 0.56 -6.86
CA LEU A 233 27.18 -0.40 -6.56
C LEU A 233 27.62 -1.86 -6.77
N SER A 234 26.85 -2.79 -6.19
CA SER A 234 26.99 -4.23 -6.43
C SER A 234 25.79 -4.73 -7.21
N ALA A 235 26.02 -5.30 -8.39
CA ALA A 235 24.99 -5.88 -9.25
C ALA A 235 24.21 -7.00 -8.55
N GLU A 236 24.89 -7.84 -7.77
CA GLU A 236 24.25 -8.92 -7.01
C GLU A 236 23.24 -8.38 -6.00
N LYS A 237 23.61 -7.31 -5.28
CA LYS A 237 22.70 -6.70 -4.31
C LYS A 237 21.53 -6.00 -4.96
N VAL A 238 21.78 -5.25 -6.03
CA VAL A 238 20.70 -4.60 -6.78
C VAL A 238 19.75 -5.66 -7.34
N ALA A 239 20.26 -6.82 -7.79
CA ALA A 239 19.43 -7.95 -8.19
C ALA A 239 18.56 -8.47 -7.04
N VAL A 240 19.15 -8.73 -5.86
CA VAL A 240 18.40 -9.15 -4.67
C VAL A 240 17.34 -8.12 -4.30
N GLN A 241 17.67 -6.83 -4.29
CA GLN A 241 16.73 -5.76 -3.96
C GLN A 241 15.59 -5.64 -4.97
N GLU A 242 15.87 -5.76 -6.27
CA GLU A 242 14.82 -5.74 -7.29
C GLU A 242 13.91 -6.98 -7.19
N ILE A 243 14.46 -8.16 -6.86
CA ILE A 243 13.68 -9.37 -6.56
C ILE A 243 12.82 -9.15 -5.31
N GLN A 244 13.35 -8.55 -4.24
CA GLN A 244 12.56 -8.25 -3.04
C GLN A 244 11.44 -7.24 -3.32
N LYS A 245 11.71 -6.24 -4.18
CA LYS A 245 10.78 -5.17 -4.54
C LYS A 245 9.66 -5.64 -5.48
N ARG A 246 9.97 -6.54 -6.42
CA ARG A 246 9.06 -6.89 -7.54
C ARG A 246 8.75 -8.37 -7.66
N GLY A 247 9.50 -9.24 -7.00
CA GLY A 247 9.46 -10.69 -7.19
C GLY A 247 8.07 -11.27 -6.97
N PHE A 248 7.37 -10.89 -5.90
CA PHE A 248 5.99 -11.33 -5.66
C PHE A 248 5.02 -10.88 -6.77
N THR A 249 5.13 -9.63 -7.22
CA THR A 249 4.31 -9.10 -8.32
C THR A 249 4.62 -9.79 -9.65
N MET A 250 5.90 -10.00 -9.96
CA MET A 250 6.32 -10.68 -11.18
C MET A 250 5.91 -12.15 -11.17
N LEU A 251 6.00 -12.83 -10.03
CA LEU A 251 5.54 -14.20 -9.87
C LEU A 251 4.02 -14.28 -10.08
N ASN A 252 3.26 -13.36 -9.49
CA ASN A 252 1.83 -13.21 -9.74
C ASN A 252 1.52 -13.04 -11.24
N ASP A 253 2.28 -12.17 -11.92
CA ASP A 253 2.10 -11.89 -13.35
C ASP A 253 2.40 -13.09 -14.23
N ALA A 254 3.50 -13.79 -13.94
CA ALA A 254 3.89 -14.99 -14.67
C ALA A 254 2.84 -16.10 -14.51
N VAL A 255 2.40 -16.33 -13.27
CA VAL A 255 1.40 -17.35 -12.95
C VAL A 255 0.06 -17.01 -13.60
N TRP A 256 -0.52 -15.84 -13.33
CA TRP A 256 -1.83 -15.49 -13.87
C TRP A 256 -1.82 -15.25 -15.37
N GLY A 257 -0.72 -14.75 -15.95
CA GLY A 257 -0.57 -14.67 -17.41
C GLY A 257 -0.64 -16.04 -18.06
N THR A 258 0.07 -17.02 -17.49
CA THR A 258 0.10 -18.42 -17.98
C THR A 258 -1.24 -19.11 -17.76
N VAL A 259 -1.81 -19.02 -16.56
CA VAL A 259 -3.10 -19.62 -16.21
C VAL A 259 -4.18 -19.08 -17.12
N ASN A 260 -4.28 -17.76 -17.30
CA ASN A 260 -5.26 -17.16 -18.19
C ASN A 260 -5.05 -17.55 -19.65
N LEU A 261 -3.81 -17.72 -20.10
CA LEU A 261 -3.53 -18.21 -21.45
C LEU A 261 -4.08 -19.64 -21.63
N LEU A 262 -3.81 -20.53 -20.68
CA LEU A 262 -4.25 -21.92 -20.72
C LEU A 262 -5.77 -22.06 -20.57
N THR A 263 -6.39 -21.31 -19.67
CA THR A 263 -7.82 -21.47 -19.35
C THR A 263 -8.73 -20.69 -20.29
N ASN A 264 -8.34 -19.50 -20.77
CA ASN A 264 -9.17 -18.72 -21.70
C ASN A 264 -9.05 -19.20 -23.15
N TYR A 265 -7.94 -19.84 -23.51
CA TYR A 265 -7.70 -20.44 -24.83
C TYR A 265 -7.60 -21.97 -24.74
N ASN A 266 -8.37 -22.56 -23.82
CA ASN A 266 -8.38 -23.99 -23.54
C ASN A 266 -8.62 -24.85 -24.80
N ASP A 267 -9.45 -24.39 -25.74
CA ASP A 267 -9.72 -25.09 -27.01
C ASP A 267 -8.49 -25.18 -27.93
N TYR A 268 -7.62 -24.16 -27.88
CA TYR A 268 -6.34 -24.15 -28.59
C TYR A 268 -5.37 -25.16 -27.98
N PHE A 269 -5.28 -25.18 -26.64
CA PHE A 269 -4.42 -26.09 -25.88
C PHE A 269 -5.01 -27.50 -25.67
N LYS A 270 -6.21 -27.77 -26.18
CA LYS A 270 -6.94 -29.05 -26.01
C LYS A 270 -7.19 -29.41 -24.54
N ILE A 271 -7.42 -28.40 -23.70
CA ILE A 271 -7.79 -28.54 -22.29
C ILE A 271 -9.32 -28.50 -22.18
N SER A 272 -9.91 -29.50 -21.52
CA SER A 272 -11.37 -29.52 -21.30
C SER A 272 -11.82 -28.35 -20.43
N THR A 273 -13.05 -27.86 -20.62
CA THR A 273 -13.61 -26.78 -19.79
C THR A 273 -13.60 -27.12 -18.30
N ALA A 274 -13.87 -28.38 -17.94
CA ALA A 274 -13.83 -28.85 -16.55
C ALA A 274 -12.41 -28.74 -15.98
N THR A 275 -11.40 -29.16 -16.73
CA THR A 275 -9.99 -29.04 -16.34
C THR A 275 -9.56 -27.58 -16.25
N ALA A 276 -10.00 -26.71 -17.17
CA ALA A 276 -9.72 -25.27 -17.10
C ALA A 276 -10.30 -24.61 -15.83
N SER A 277 -11.52 -25.01 -15.43
CA SER A 277 -12.12 -24.57 -14.16
C SER A 277 -11.34 -25.08 -12.94
N GLN A 278 -10.89 -26.34 -12.95
CA GLN A 278 -10.07 -26.89 -11.87
C GLN A 278 -8.71 -26.20 -11.74
N ILE A 279 -8.06 -25.90 -12.87
CA ILE A 279 -6.83 -25.09 -12.92
C ILE A 279 -7.10 -23.73 -12.28
N THR A 280 -8.20 -23.07 -12.67
CA THR A 280 -8.58 -21.77 -12.08
C THR A 280 -8.72 -21.84 -10.56
N VAL A 281 -9.41 -22.85 -10.02
CA VAL A 281 -9.55 -23.06 -8.57
C VAL A 281 -8.19 -23.24 -7.90
N ALA A 282 -7.33 -24.10 -8.44
CA ALA A 282 -6.01 -24.37 -7.88
C ALA A 282 -5.16 -23.10 -7.82
N PHE A 283 -5.24 -22.24 -8.83
CA PHE A 283 -4.49 -20.98 -8.88
C PHE A 283 -5.14 -19.81 -8.13
N LEU A 284 -6.43 -19.88 -7.82
CA LEU A 284 -7.01 -19.00 -6.81
C LEU A 284 -6.45 -19.32 -5.41
N ALA A 285 -6.20 -20.60 -5.08
CA ALA A 285 -5.51 -20.96 -3.84
C ALA A 285 -4.04 -20.51 -3.82
N PHE A 286 -3.40 -20.42 -4.99
CA PHE A 286 -2.07 -19.83 -5.11
C PHE A 286 -2.05 -18.36 -4.66
N ASP A 287 -3.11 -17.56 -4.86
CA ASP A 287 -3.15 -16.18 -4.36
C ASP A 287 -3.01 -16.12 -2.85
N ILE A 288 -3.69 -17.01 -2.11
CA ILE A 288 -3.54 -17.10 -0.65
C ILE A 288 -2.09 -17.43 -0.29
N ALA A 289 -1.51 -18.43 -0.95
CA ALA A 289 -0.13 -18.82 -0.71
C ALA A 289 0.84 -17.66 -0.98
N LEU A 290 0.61 -16.88 -2.04
CA LEU A 290 1.41 -15.72 -2.40
C LEU A 290 1.30 -14.61 -1.35
N PHE A 291 0.08 -14.31 -0.86
CA PHE A 291 -0.13 -13.36 0.22
C PHE A 291 0.54 -13.81 1.52
N VAL A 292 0.41 -15.08 1.90
CA VAL A 292 1.05 -15.64 3.09
C VAL A 292 2.57 -15.61 2.97
N ALA A 293 3.13 -15.95 1.81
CA ALA A 293 4.57 -15.90 1.56
C ALA A 293 5.09 -14.47 1.66
N ARG A 294 4.38 -13.50 1.06
CA ARG A 294 4.73 -12.09 1.16
C ARG A 294 4.62 -11.56 2.59
N TRP A 295 3.54 -11.90 3.28
CA TRP A 295 3.33 -11.53 4.68
C TRP A 295 4.43 -12.08 5.58
N SER A 296 4.81 -13.35 5.40
CA SER A 296 5.91 -13.98 6.14
C SER A 296 7.26 -13.30 5.88
N TYR A 297 7.51 -12.92 4.63
CA TYR A 297 8.72 -12.20 4.24
C TYR A 297 8.77 -10.79 4.87
N GLU A 298 7.68 -10.03 4.83
CA GLU A 298 7.60 -8.72 5.47
C GLU A 298 7.64 -8.84 7.01
N ALA A 299 7.05 -9.89 7.59
CA ALA A 299 7.13 -10.20 9.03
C ALA A 299 8.57 -10.44 9.48
N TYR A 300 9.34 -11.21 8.70
CA TYR A 300 10.76 -11.44 8.98
C TYR A 300 11.57 -10.13 8.98
N GLN A 301 11.30 -9.23 8.02
CA GLN A 301 11.96 -7.93 7.98
C GLN A 301 11.59 -7.05 9.18
N TYR A 302 10.30 -7.00 9.53
CA TYR A 302 9.81 -6.28 10.70
C TYR A 302 10.46 -6.81 11.99
N GLN A 303 10.47 -8.12 12.21
CA GLN A 303 11.06 -8.73 13.40
C GLN A 303 12.56 -8.44 13.51
N ASN A 304 13.31 -8.57 12.42
CA ASN A 304 14.73 -8.22 12.42
C ASN A 304 14.98 -6.75 12.78
N ARG A 305 14.12 -5.85 12.29
CA ARG A 305 14.23 -4.43 12.59
C ARG A 305 13.93 -4.11 14.05
N ILE A 306 12.89 -4.74 14.61
CA ILE A 306 12.57 -4.60 16.04
C ILE A 306 13.70 -5.14 16.92
N LEU A 307 14.27 -6.31 16.57
CA LEU A 307 15.42 -6.86 17.28
C LEU A 307 16.64 -5.92 17.22
N GLU A 308 16.90 -5.34 16.06
CA GLU A 308 18.00 -4.38 15.87
C GLU A 308 17.80 -3.12 16.73
N LEU A 309 16.62 -2.51 16.69
CA LEU A 309 16.31 -1.31 17.47
C LEU A 309 16.39 -1.60 18.98
N ASN A 310 15.85 -2.72 19.45
CA ASN A 310 15.96 -3.13 20.84
C ASN A 310 17.41 -3.37 21.27
N GLU A 311 18.26 -3.90 20.40
CA GLU A 311 19.69 -4.05 20.69
C GLU A 311 20.40 -2.68 20.73
N GLN A 312 20.04 -1.76 19.84
CA GLN A 312 20.58 -0.40 19.84
C GLN A 312 20.21 0.34 21.14
N ALA A 313 18.98 0.17 21.62
CA ALA A 313 18.48 0.81 22.84
C ALA A 313 19.28 0.44 24.09
N LYS A 314 19.89 -0.75 24.15
CA LYS A 314 20.66 -1.22 25.33
C LYS A 314 21.91 -0.40 25.61
N SER A 315 22.50 0.21 24.58
CA SER A 315 23.71 1.02 24.69
C SER A 315 23.48 2.47 24.25
N ALA A 316 22.22 2.90 24.15
CA ALA A 316 21.84 4.22 23.65
C ALA A 316 21.93 5.27 24.76
N THR A 317 22.21 6.52 24.38
CA THR A 317 21.99 7.67 25.27
C THR A 317 20.49 7.80 25.62
N PRO A 318 20.10 8.46 26.73
CA PRO A 318 18.69 8.62 27.08
C PRO A 318 17.83 9.21 25.96
N PHE A 319 18.36 10.21 25.24
CA PHE A 319 17.67 10.81 24.10
C PHE A 319 17.57 9.84 22.91
N GLU A 320 18.64 9.13 22.58
CA GLU A 320 18.61 8.11 21.51
C GLU A 320 17.63 6.98 21.86
N GLN A 321 17.54 6.59 23.14
CA GLN A 321 16.58 5.59 23.60
C GLN A 321 15.13 6.04 23.39
N GLU A 322 14.80 7.30 23.67
CA GLU A 322 13.47 7.87 23.38
C GLU A 322 13.18 7.88 21.87
N VAL A 323 14.16 8.27 21.05
CA VAL A 323 14.03 8.21 19.57
C VAL A 323 13.78 6.78 19.10
N ILE A 324 14.57 5.82 19.59
CA ILE A 324 14.41 4.40 19.25
C ILE A 324 13.03 3.89 19.66
N GLN A 325 12.56 4.22 20.86
CA GLN A 325 11.24 3.81 21.34
C GLN A 325 10.13 4.33 20.43
N ARG A 326 10.23 5.58 19.96
CA ARG A 326 9.25 6.12 19.00
C ARG A 326 9.37 5.54 17.60
N GLN A 327 10.56 5.16 17.16
CA GLN A 327 10.72 4.39 15.92
C GLN A 327 10.08 3.00 16.02
N ILE A 328 10.16 2.35 17.19
CA ILE A 328 9.46 1.09 17.47
C ILE A 328 7.94 1.30 17.43
N ASP A 329 7.42 2.37 18.05
CA ASP A 329 5.99 2.72 17.99
C ASP A 329 5.50 2.87 16.54
N ILE A 330 6.21 3.66 15.73
CA ILE A 330 5.90 3.85 14.30
C ILE A 330 5.88 2.51 13.57
N LEU A 331 6.90 1.68 13.76
CA LEU A 331 7.00 0.38 13.09
C LEU A 331 5.88 -0.57 13.50
N ASN A 332 5.46 -0.55 14.76
CA ASN A 332 4.35 -1.37 15.25
C ASN A 332 3.03 -0.93 14.62
N ASP A 333 2.78 0.37 14.55
CA ASP A 333 1.55 0.93 13.98
C ASP A 333 1.48 0.65 12.47
N GLU A 334 2.60 0.81 11.74
CA GLU A 334 2.70 0.44 10.32
C GLU A 334 2.49 -1.07 10.10
N TRP A 335 3.07 -1.90 10.95
CA TRP A 335 2.97 -3.35 10.87
C TRP A 335 1.56 -3.86 11.16
N GLU A 336 0.88 -3.27 12.14
CA GLU A 336 -0.51 -3.61 12.47
C GLU A 336 -1.45 -3.31 11.29
N ALA A 337 -1.32 -2.13 10.67
CA ALA A 337 -2.08 -1.79 9.47
C ALA A 337 -1.76 -2.73 8.29
N GLN A 338 -0.50 -3.15 8.15
CA GLN A 338 -0.07 -4.08 7.11
C GLN A 338 -0.62 -5.50 7.35
N CYS A 339 -0.68 -5.96 8.59
CA CYS A 339 -1.32 -7.23 8.95
C CYS A 339 -2.81 -7.22 8.61
N ALA A 340 -3.51 -6.12 8.93
CA ALA A 340 -4.91 -5.96 8.58
C ALA A 340 -5.14 -5.98 7.06
N TYR A 341 -4.25 -5.33 6.29
CA TYR A 341 -4.26 -5.40 4.82
C TYR A 341 -4.12 -6.85 4.31
N TYR A 342 -3.17 -7.62 4.84
CA TYR A 342 -2.99 -9.01 4.43
C TYR A 342 -4.19 -9.89 4.76
N LEU A 343 -4.71 -9.77 5.98
CA LEU A 343 -5.86 -10.55 6.41
C LEU A 343 -7.09 -10.24 5.54
N PHE A 344 -7.30 -8.97 5.19
CA PHE A 344 -8.38 -8.56 4.31
C PHE A 344 -8.24 -9.15 2.89
N ASN A 345 -7.04 -9.13 2.31
CA ASN A 345 -6.78 -9.74 1.01
C ASN A 345 -6.92 -11.28 1.03
N ILE A 346 -6.46 -11.95 2.10
CA ILE A 346 -6.62 -13.40 2.26
C ILE A 346 -8.10 -13.77 2.40
N ALA A 347 -8.88 -12.98 3.14
CA ALA A 347 -10.33 -13.16 3.23
C ALA A 347 -11.00 -12.98 1.87
N ALA A 348 -10.60 -11.95 1.10
CA ALA A 348 -11.07 -11.71 -0.26
C ALA A 348 -10.79 -12.91 -1.19
N ALA A 349 -9.56 -13.42 -1.18
CA ALA A 349 -9.15 -14.61 -1.92
C ALA A 349 -9.98 -15.84 -1.55
N THR A 350 -10.20 -16.05 -0.25
CA THR A 350 -10.98 -17.17 0.27
C THR A 350 -12.44 -17.11 -0.21
N ILE A 351 -13.06 -15.93 -0.15
CA ILE A 351 -14.42 -15.72 -0.66
C ILE A 351 -14.50 -16.03 -2.16
N LEU A 352 -13.49 -15.62 -2.95
CA LEU A 352 -13.41 -15.94 -4.38
C LEU A 352 -13.32 -17.45 -4.63
N ILE A 353 -12.43 -18.15 -3.93
CA ILE A 353 -12.26 -19.61 -4.05
C ILE A 353 -13.57 -20.33 -3.71
N VAL A 354 -14.18 -19.98 -2.57
CA VAL A 354 -15.42 -20.61 -2.10
C VAL A 354 -16.55 -20.33 -3.09
N GLY A 355 -16.74 -19.07 -3.50
CA GLY A 355 -17.77 -18.69 -4.46
C GLY A 355 -17.61 -19.38 -5.81
N PHE A 356 -16.37 -19.43 -6.34
CA PHE A 356 -16.09 -20.08 -7.61
C PHE A 356 -16.21 -21.60 -7.53
N THR A 357 -15.71 -22.23 -6.46
CA THR A 357 -15.81 -23.69 -6.29
C THR A 357 -17.26 -24.12 -6.12
N ALA A 358 -18.03 -23.40 -5.31
CA ALA A 358 -19.44 -23.67 -5.13
C ALA A 358 -20.22 -23.51 -6.44
N SER A 359 -19.86 -22.56 -7.32
CA SER A 359 -20.57 -22.35 -8.59
C SER A 359 -20.39 -23.50 -9.59
N LEU A 360 -19.37 -24.34 -9.39
CA LEU A 360 -19.20 -25.59 -10.15
C LEU A 360 -20.18 -26.69 -9.70
N THR A 361 -20.78 -26.56 -8.51
CA THR A 361 -21.66 -27.57 -7.91
C THR A 361 -23.13 -27.16 -7.90
N PHE A 362 -23.43 -25.88 -7.68
CA PHE A 362 -24.80 -25.37 -7.61
C PHE A 362 -25.23 -24.73 -8.94
N THR A 363 -26.33 -25.20 -9.51
CA THR A 363 -26.79 -24.80 -10.86
C THR A 363 -28.12 -24.05 -10.89
N GLY A 364 -28.81 -23.93 -9.75
CA GLY A 364 -30.09 -23.20 -9.68
C GLY A 364 -29.90 -21.68 -9.87
N PRO A 365 -30.80 -20.96 -10.58
CA PRO A 365 -30.62 -19.53 -10.88
C PRO A 365 -30.38 -18.64 -9.65
N ALA A 366 -31.11 -18.88 -8.56
CA ALA A 366 -30.91 -18.17 -7.30
C ALA A 366 -29.54 -18.47 -6.67
N ALA A 367 -29.10 -19.73 -6.72
CA ALA A 367 -27.79 -20.15 -6.20
C ALA A 367 -26.65 -19.54 -7.04
N VAL A 368 -26.77 -19.55 -8.37
CA VAL A 368 -25.79 -18.94 -9.28
C VAL A 368 -25.70 -17.42 -9.07
N ALA A 369 -26.82 -16.72 -8.91
CA ALA A 369 -26.83 -15.29 -8.61
C ALA A 369 -26.17 -14.99 -7.25
N GLY A 370 -26.48 -15.78 -6.21
CA GLY A 370 -25.84 -15.66 -4.90
C GLY A 370 -24.33 -15.88 -4.96
N LEU A 371 -23.87 -16.91 -5.68
CA LEU A 371 -22.45 -17.22 -5.83
C LEU A 371 -21.71 -16.19 -6.67
N ALA A 372 -22.34 -15.64 -7.71
CA ALA A 372 -21.80 -14.52 -8.46
C ALA A 372 -21.63 -13.27 -7.58
N LEU A 373 -22.55 -13.03 -6.64
CA LEU A 373 -22.44 -11.96 -5.65
C LEU A 373 -21.26 -12.19 -4.70
N PHE A 374 -21.08 -13.42 -4.21
CA PHE A 374 -19.92 -13.76 -3.37
C PHE A 374 -18.60 -13.55 -4.13
N SER A 375 -18.48 -14.04 -5.36
CA SER A 375 -17.28 -13.80 -6.17
C SER A 375 -17.04 -12.31 -6.43
N MET A 376 -18.10 -11.55 -6.69
CA MET A 376 -18.02 -10.11 -6.86
C MET A 376 -17.59 -9.39 -5.58
N LEU A 377 -18.10 -9.81 -4.41
CA LEU A 377 -17.68 -9.29 -3.11
C LEU A 377 -16.18 -9.53 -2.87
N GLY A 378 -15.68 -10.74 -3.14
CA GLY A 378 -14.24 -11.03 -3.00
C GLY A 378 -13.39 -10.17 -3.94
N ASN A 379 -13.80 -9.99 -5.20
CA ASN A 379 -13.13 -9.06 -6.11
C ASN A 379 -13.23 -7.59 -5.66
N ALA A 380 -14.37 -7.18 -5.10
CA ALA A 380 -14.57 -5.84 -4.57
C ALA A 380 -13.66 -5.56 -3.38
N MET A 381 -13.47 -6.55 -2.49
CA MET A 381 -12.51 -6.47 -1.39
C MET A 381 -11.09 -6.27 -1.92
N TYR A 382 -10.63 -7.00 -2.94
CA TYR A 382 -9.32 -6.74 -3.53
C TYR A 382 -9.18 -5.29 -4.04
N ASN A 383 -10.21 -4.78 -4.71
CA ASN A 383 -10.23 -3.40 -5.22
C ASN A 383 -10.49 -2.33 -4.14
N SER A 384 -10.67 -2.73 -2.87
CA SER A 384 -10.90 -1.83 -1.74
C SER A 384 -9.92 -2.06 -0.58
N ALA A 385 -8.88 -2.87 -0.80
CA ALA A 385 -7.92 -3.23 0.23
C ALA A 385 -7.07 -2.03 0.68
N ASP A 386 -6.74 -1.11 -0.25
CA ASP A 386 -5.99 0.10 0.09
C ASP A 386 -6.85 1.09 0.91
N GLU A 387 -8.14 1.26 0.58
CA GLU A 387 -9.06 2.04 1.40
C GLU A 387 -9.25 1.43 2.79
N TYR A 388 -9.32 0.09 2.89
CA TYR A 388 -9.37 -0.61 4.17
C TYR A 388 -8.11 -0.35 4.99
N LYS A 389 -6.92 -0.43 4.37
CA LYS A 389 -5.65 -0.14 5.03
C LYS A 389 -5.61 1.30 5.54
N LYS A 390 -6.07 2.28 4.76
CA LYS A 390 -6.17 3.69 5.18
C LYS A 390 -7.09 3.87 6.37
N TYR A 391 -8.24 3.18 6.38
CA TYR A 391 -9.13 3.17 7.55
C TYR A 391 -8.42 2.60 8.79
N GLN A 392 -7.70 1.48 8.66
CA GLN A 392 -6.95 0.89 9.78
C GLN A 392 -5.86 1.83 10.29
N GLN A 393 -5.10 2.48 9.41
CA GLN A 393 -4.09 3.49 9.78
C GLN A 393 -4.71 4.65 10.57
N ALA A 394 -5.87 5.16 10.14
CA ALA A 394 -6.57 6.23 10.86
C ALA A 394 -7.08 5.77 12.24
N SER A 395 -7.58 4.54 12.34
CA SER A 395 -8.02 3.95 13.61
C SER A 395 -6.85 3.75 14.59
N ILE A 396 -5.71 3.23 14.09
CA ILE A 396 -4.49 3.05 14.89
C ILE A 396 -3.96 4.40 15.37
N ALA A 397 -4.01 5.45 14.55
CA ALA A 397 -3.62 6.80 14.96
C ALA A 397 -4.46 7.33 16.14
N VAL A 398 -5.78 7.07 16.16
CA VAL A 398 -6.65 7.41 17.30
C VAL A 398 -6.22 6.65 18.55
N GLN A 399 -5.96 5.35 18.43
CA GLN A 399 -5.52 4.51 19.55
C GLN A 399 -4.16 4.96 20.10
N ARG A 400 -3.22 5.27 19.21
CA ARG A 400 -1.89 5.78 19.55
C ARG A 400 -1.97 7.08 20.34
N GLU A 401 -2.76 8.04 19.86
CA GLU A 401 -2.93 9.30 20.58
C GLU A 401 -3.65 9.09 21.91
N SER A 402 -4.68 8.24 21.96
CA SER A 402 -5.41 7.92 23.20
C SER A 402 -4.53 7.23 24.25
N GLY A 403 -3.48 6.53 23.83
CA GLY A 403 -2.50 5.89 24.70
C GLY A 403 -1.36 6.80 25.17
N ASN A 404 -1.25 8.03 24.62
CA ASN A 404 -0.27 8.99 25.10
C ASN A 404 -0.68 9.54 26.47
N ASP A 405 0.20 9.46 27.46
CA ASP A 405 -0.02 10.06 28.77
C ASP A 405 0.26 11.57 28.70
N VAL A 406 -0.79 12.38 28.90
CA VAL A 406 -0.74 13.83 28.67
C VAL A 406 -1.30 14.59 29.87
N SER A 407 -0.54 15.58 30.34
CA SER A 407 -0.89 16.46 31.47
C SER A 407 -0.64 17.94 31.12
N GLY A 408 -1.34 18.84 31.81
CA GLY A 408 -1.12 20.30 31.68
C GLY A 408 -1.61 20.89 30.36
N ASP A 409 -0.85 21.83 29.79
CA ASP A 409 -1.21 22.58 28.57
C ASP A 409 -1.35 21.67 27.33
N ASP A 410 -0.63 20.54 27.31
CA ASP A 410 -0.74 19.54 26.23
C ASP A 410 -2.12 18.82 26.24
N LEU A 411 -2.88 18.87 27.35
CA LEU A 411 -4.18 18.19 27.45
C LEU A 411 -5.21 18.78 26.48
N GLN A 412 -5.22 20.10 26.30
CA GLN A 412 -6.13 20.75 25.34
C GLN A 412 -5.76 20.40 23.89
N HIS A 413 -4.46 20.38 23.58
CA HIS A 413 -3.96 19.97 22.28
C HIS A 413 -4.31 18.50 22.00
N HIS A 414 -4.07 17.62 22.97
CA HIS A 414 -4.42 16.19 22.92
C HIS A 414 -5.91 15.97 22.67
N GLN A 415 -6.80 16.63 23.43
CA GLN A 415 -8.25 16.51 23.22
C GLN A 415 -8.69 17.00 21.83
N LYS A 416 -8.11 18.10 21.35
CA LYS A 416 -8.36 18.60 20.00
C LYS A 416 -7.88 17.62 18.94
N LEU A 417 -6.67 17.08 19.10
CA LEU A 417 -6.09 16.12 18.17
C LEU A 417 -6.88 14.81 18.12
N ILE A 418 -7.29 14.26 19.27
CA ILE A 418 -8.18 13.09 19.33
C ILE A 418 -9.48 13.34 18.56
N LYS A 419 -10.07 14.53 18.70
CA LYS A 419 -11.30 14.88 17.97
C LYS A 419 -11.05 14.87 16.46
N GLU A 420 -9.99 15.53 16.01
CA GLU A 420 -9.62 15.57 14.58
C GLU A 420 -9.25 14.18 14.04
N LEU A 421 -8.60 13.33 14.83
CA LEU A 421 -8.28 11.95 14.46
C LEU A 421 -9.54 11.06 14.38
N ASN A 422 -10.51 11.24 15.28
CA ASN A 422 -11.78 10.53 15.22
C ASN A 422 -12.62 10.94 13.99
N GLU A 423 -12.61 12.22 13.62
CA GLU A 423 -13.25 12.71 12.40
C GLU A 423 -12.61 12.08 11.16
N ASP A 424 -11.27 12.05 11.09
CA ASP A 424 -10.52 11.38 10.03
C ASP A 424 -10.83 9.87 9.95
N ALA A 425 -10.83 9.17 11.08
CA ALA A 425 -11.12 7.73 11.15
C ALA A 425 -12.55 7.43 10.69
N SER A 426 -13.52 8.25 11.09
CA SER A 426 -14.92 8.16 10.64
C SER A 426 -15.07 8.42 9.13
N GLN A 427 -14.33 9.40 8.59
CA GLN A 427 -14.30 9.67 7.16
C GLN A 427 -13.67 8.51 6.38
N ALA A 428 -12.54 7.98 6.83
CA ALA A 428 -11.87 6.84 6.22
C ALA A 428 -12.75 5.58 6.24
N TYR A 429 -13.42 5.31 7.36
CA TYR A 429 -14.41 4.22 7.50
C TYR A 429 -15.56 4.37 6.49
N THR A 430 -16.12 5.57 6.39
CA THR A 430 -17.21 5.87 5.46
C THR A 430 -16.77 5.70 4.00
N ASN A 431 -15.57 6.18 3.67
CA ASN A 431 -14.99 6.04 2.33
C ASN A 431 -14.73 4.58 1.95
N PHE A 432 -14.22 3.78 2.90
CA PHE A 432 -14.03 2.35 2.73
C PHE A 432 -15.36 1.65 2.41
N TRP A 433 -16.39 1.80 3.24
CA TRP A 433 -17.67 1.14 3.02
C TRP A 433 -18.39 1.59 1.76
N LYS A 434 -18.33 2.88 1.42
CA LYS A 434 -18.88 3.39 0.15
C LYS A 434 -18.17 2.75 -1.05
N THR A 435 -16.84 2.67 -1.00
CA THR A 435 -16.03 2.08 -2.08
C THR A 435 -16.31 0.59 -2.20
N LEU A 436 -16.33 -0.15 -1.09
CA LEU A 436 -16.64 -1.57 -1.08
C LEU A 436 -18.06 -1.87 -1.58
N ALA A 437 -19.07 -1.13 -1.13
CA ALA A 437 -20.45 -1.30 -1.56
C ALA A 437 -20.61 -1.02 -3.06
N PHE A 438 -20.01 0.08 -3.54
CA PHE A 438 -20.03 0.41 -4.96
C PHE A 438 -19.30 -0.64 -5.80
N ASN A 439 -18.13 -1.09 -5.35
CA ASN A 439 -17.34 -2.12 -6.00
C ASN A 439 -18.00 -3.50 -5.94
N THR A 440 -18.94 -3.76 -5.03
CA THR A 440 -19.66 -5.04 -4.92
C THR A 440 -20.88 -5.09 -5.84
N GLY A 441 -21.66 -4.02 -5.92
CA GLY A 441 -22.96 -4.06 -6.61
C GLY A 441 -23.24 -2.90 -7.55
N GLY A 442 -22.55 -1.77 -7.42
CA GLY A 442 -22.88 -0.52 -8.12
C GLY A 442 -22.87 -0.67 -9.64
N THR A 443 -21.76 -1.17 -10.19
CA THR A 443 -21.63 -1.39 -11.65
C THR A 443 -22.61 -2.46 -12.14
N ALA A 444 -22.76 -3.58 -11.43
CA ALA A 444 -23.69 -4.64 -11.79
C ALA A 444 -25.15 -4.15 -11.78
N PHE A 445 -25.51 -3.30 -10.83
CA PHE A 445 -26.82 -2.66 -10.74
C PHE A 445 -27.08 -1.73 -11.94
N ILE A 446 -26.10 -0.90 -12.33
CA ILE A 446 -26.21 -0.04 -13.51
C ILE A 446 -26.38 -0.88 -14.79
N ILE A 447 -25.60 -1.95 -14.95
CA ILE A 447 -25.73 -2.88 -16.09
C ILE A 447 -27.12 -3.53 -16.10
N THR A 448 -27.61 -3.99 -14.95
CA THR A 448 -28.94 -4.59 -14.84
C THR A 448 -30.05 -3.57 -15.11
N ALA A 449 -29.89 -2.33 -14.66
CA ALA A 449 -30.84 -1.24 -14.92
C ALA A 449 -30.89 -0.88 -16.41
N ALA A 450 -29.79 -1.03 -17.15
CA ALA A 450 -29.75 -0.79 -18.59
C ALA A 450 -30.63 -1.77 -19.37
N VAL A 451 -30.82 -3.00 -18.87
CA VAL A 451 -31.77 -3.99 -19.44
C VAL A 451 -33.21 -3.48 -19.36
N ILE A 452 -33.53 -2.76 -18.28
CA ILE A 452 -34.85 -2.21 -18.03
C ILE A 452 -35.05 -0.95 -18.87
N SER A 453 -34.07 -0.04 -18.83
CA SER A 453 -34.19 1.28 -19.45
C SER A 453 -32.82 1.96 -19.56
N TRP A 454 -32.26 2.04 -20.78
CA TRP A 454 -30.98 2.71 -21.02
C TRP A 454 -30.93 4.17 -20.55
N PRO A 455 -32.01 5.01 -20.62
CA PRO A 455 -31.96 6.36 -20.08
C PRO A 455 -31.83 6.40 -18.55
N VAL A 456 -32.38 5.41 -17.85
CA VAL A 456 -32.26 5.29 -16.38
C VAL A 456 -30.82 4.94 -16.04
N ALA A 457 -30.23 3.97 -16.75
CA ALA A 457 -28.83 3.60 -16.56
C ALA A 457 -27.88 4.76 -16.86
N LEU A 458 -28.14 5.56 -17.90
CA LEU A 458 -27.39 6.79 -18.17
C LEU A 458 -27.56 7.82 -17.07
N GLY A 459 -28.78 8.05 -16.58
CA GLY A 459 -29.05 8.97 -15.47
C GLY A 459 -28.31 8.56 -14.20
N LEU A 460 -28.32 7.27 -13.84
CA LEU A 460 -27.56 6.71 -12.72
C LEU A 460 -26.05 6.90 -12.91
N THR A 461 -25.55 6.66 -14.12
CA THR A 461 -24.12 6.80 -14.44
C THR A 461 -23.68 8.26 -14.35
N LEU A 462 -24.44 9.19 -14.92
CA LEU A 462 -24.17 10.63 -14.85
C LEU A 462 -24.27 11.15 -13.42
N GLY A 463 -25.29 10.70 -12.66
CA GLY A 463 -25.46 11.06 -11.26
C GLY A 463 -24.29 10.57 -10.40
N TYR A 464 -23.85 9.32 -10.60
CA TYR A 464 -22.66 8.80 -9.92
C TYR A 464 -21.37 9.53 -10.34
N GLY A 465 -21.23 9.84 -11.63
CA GLY A 465 -20.11 10.62 -12.15
C GLY A 465 -20.04 12.01 -11.52
N ALA A 466 -21.17 12.71 -11.44
CA ALA A 466 -21.28 14.01 -10.78
C ALA A 466 -20.98 13.90 -9.28
N TYR A 467 -21.48 12.86 -8.59
CA TYR A 467 -21.17 12.60 -7.19
C TYR A 467 -19.67 12.39 -6.96
N ARG A 468 -19.01 11.54 -7.77
CA ARG A 468 -17.57 11.29 -7.69
C ARG A 468 -16.75 12.54 -7.99
N LEU A 469 -17.12 13.31 -9.01
CA LEU A 469 -16.47 14.58 -9.34
C LEU A 469 -16.59 15.57 -8.19
N ASN A 470 -17.79 15.71 -7.62
CA ASN A 470 -18.01 16.57 -6.45
C ASN A 470 -17.22 16.09 -5.23
N ASN A 471 -17.20 14.79 -4.95
CA ASN A 471 -16.44 14.24 -3.82
C ASN A 471 -14.94 14.44 -3.98
N ASN A 472 -14.40 14.24 -5.18
CA ASN A 472 -12.99 14.49 -5.49
C ASN A 472 -12.65 15.98 -5.40
N TYR A 473 -13.52 16.86 -5.90
CA TYR A 473 -13.36 18.31 -5.80
C TYR A 473 -13.39 18.78 -4.34
N GLN A 474 -14.32 18.28 -3.54
CA GLN A 474 -14.39 18.55 -2.11
C GLN A 474 -13.18 18.01 -1.35
N SER A 475 -12.65 16.84 -1.73
CA SER A 475 -11.42 16.27 -1.14
C SER A 475 -10.19 17.11 -1.48
N GLN A 476 -10.14 17.72 -2.67
CA GLN A 476 -9.09 18.65 -3.09
C GLN A 476 -9.22 20.04 -2.42
N LEU A 477 -10.43 20.56 -2.25
CA LEU A 477 -10.68 21.84 -1.58
C LEU A 477 -10.56 21.77 -0.06
N GLY A 478 -10.99 20.66 0.55
CA GLY A 478 -10.99 20.45 2.00
C GLY A 478 -9.61 20.13 2.58
N GLY A 479 -8.58 19.97 1.74
CA GLY A 479 -7.25 19.56 2.16
C GLY A 479 -7.20 18.17 2.81
N SER A 480 -8.28 17.40 2.76
CA SER A 480 -8.45 16.14 3.52
C SER A 480 -7.46 15.06 3.08
N ASP A 481 -7.19 14.96 1.77
CA ASP A 481 -6.16 14.03 1.26
C ASP A 481 -4.73 14.50 1.59
N LYS A 482 -4.50 15.82 1.75
CA LYS A 482 -3.20 16.35 2.21
C LYS A 482 -3.00 16.20 3.71
N LYS A 483 -4.08 16.29 4.51
CA LYS A 483 -4.05 16.09 5.97
C LYS A 483 -3.82 14.64 6.38
N GLN A 484 -4.11 13.67 5.51
CA GLN A 484 -3.79 12.25 5.73
C GLN A 484 -2.33 11.91 5.42
N GLU A 485 -1.65 12.70 4.58
CA GLU A 485 -0.23 12.49 4.22
C GLU A 485 0.76 13.26 5.12
N GLU A 486 0.34 14.32 5.81
CA GLU A 486 1.17 14.96 6.83
C GLU A 486 1.08 14.17 8.15
N PRO A 487 2.20 13.64 8.68
CA PRO A 487 2.22 13.00 9.98
C PRO A 487 1.70 13.95 11.04
N ARG A 488 0.58 13.58 11.65
CA ARG A 488 0.05 14.29 12.81
C ARG A 488 0.94 14.02 14.01
N ASP A 489 1.00 14.98 14.95
CA ASP A 489 1.84 14.92 16.15
C ASP A 489 1.34 13.88 17.18
N ILE A 490 1.36 12.61 16.78
CA ILE A 490 1.00 11.44 17.62
C ILE A 490 2.24 10.73 18.17
N TYR A 491 3.43 11.01 17.64
CA TYR A 491 4.72 10.43 18.06
C TYR A 491 5.60 11.46 18.77
N ARG A 492 5.15 11.91 19.95
CA ARG A 492 5.81 12.97 20.74
C ARG A 492 7.07 12.46 21.45
N LEU A 493 8.19 13.13 21.24
CA LEU A 493 9.47 12.82 21.89
C LEU A 493 9.60 13.49 23.26
N PHE A 494 9.15 14.73 23.40
CA PHE A 494 9.37 15.52 24.61
C PHE A 494 8.15 15.48 25.52
N THR A 495 8.29 14.91 26.72
CA THR A 495 7.31 15.07 27.80
C THR A 495 7.45 16.46 28.44
N PRO A 496 6.35 17.12 28.84
CA PRO A 496 6.45 18.39 29.54
C PRO A 496 7.22 18.21 30.86
N GLN A 497 8.18 19.11 31.13
CA GLN A 497 8.92 19.15 32.39
C GLN A 497 7.95 19.21 33.57
N GLY A 498 7.71 18.07 34.23
CA GLY A 498 6.73 18.02 35.32
C GLY A 498 6.47 16.65 35.92
N SER A 499 7.42 15.72 35.92
CA SER A 499 7.27 14.44 36.62
C SER A 499 8.61 13.81 36.95
N GLN A 500 9.35 14.43 37.88
CA GLN A 500 10.18 13.63 38.78
C GLN A 500 9.21 12.86 39.70
N GLY A 501 9.03 11.57 39.47
CA GLY A 501 8.16 10.74 40.29
C GLY A 501 8.21 9.27 39.93
N THR A 502 9.17 8.57 40.53
CA THR A 502 9.20 7.11 40.77
C THR A 502 9.11 6.16 39.58
N VAL A 503 10.25 5.53 39.29
CA VAL A 503 10.39 4.25 38.57
C VAL A 503 9.50 3.19 39.23
N PRO A 504 8.54 2.56 38.54
CA PRO A 504 8.00 1.28 38.95
C PRO A 504 9.00 0.19 38.57
N SER A 505 9.33 -0.66 39.54
CA SER A 505 10.21 -1.81 39.35
C SER A 505 9.68 -2.73 38.24
N THR A 506 10.58 -3.11 37.35
CA THR A 506 10.43 -4.22 36.40
C THR A 506 10.08 -5.52 37.13
N ASN A 507 8.84 -5.96 36.98
CA ASN A 507 8.44 -7.37 36.97
C ASN A 507 6.99 -7.41 36.48
N ASP A 508 6.81 -7.59 35.17
CA ASP A 508 5.73 -8.39 34.62
C ASP A 508 6.05 -8.70 33.15
N ASN A 509 6.01 -9.99 32.82
CA ASN A 509 6.24 -10.50 31.48
C ASN A 509 5.25 -9.87 30.48
N PRO A 510 5.62 -9.70 29.20
CA PRO A 510 4.67 -9.30 28.18
C PRO A 510 3.53 -10.33 28.10
N PRO A 511 2.27 -9.90 27.89
CA PRO A 511 1.16 -10.82 27.75
C PRO A 511 1.39 -11.67 26.49
N VAL A 512 1.57 -12.98 26.73
CA VAL A 512 1.47 -14.00 25.70
C VAL A 512 0.05 -13.93 25.15
N VAL A 513 -0.09 -13.48 23.91
CA VAL A 513 -1.32 -13.65 23.15
C VAL A 513 -1.48 -15.14 22.85
N VAL A 514 -2.14 -15.84 23.77
CA VAL A 514 -2.62 -17.21 23.55
C VAL A 514 -3.82 -17.11 22.62
N PRO A 515 -3.82 -17.77 21.44
CA PRO A 515 -5.01 -17.84 20.61
C PRO A 515 -6.10 -18.59 21.37
N ALA A 516 -7.25 -17.94 21.55
CA ALA A 516 -8.42 -18.54 22.16
C ALA A 516 -8.90 -19.75 21.34
N THR A 517 -8.60 -20.92 21.89
CA THR A 517 -9.44 -22.14 21.93
C THR A 517 -10.09 -22.62 20.63
N LYS A 518 -9.59 -23.75 20.14
CA LYS A 518 -10.47 -24.83 19.63
C LYS A 518 -11.50 -25.19 20.69
N PRO A 519 -12.71 -25.58 20.27
CA PRO A 519 -13.11 -26.95 20.57
C PRO A 519 -13.80 -27.67 19.40
N ILE A 520 -13.35 -28.94 19.25
CA ILE A 520 -13.96 -30.13 18.63
C ILE A 520 -14.47 -30.01 17.20
#